data_AF-A0A7X3VNB0-F1
#
_entry.id   AF-A0A7X3VNB0-F1
#
_cell.length_a   1.000
_cell.length_b   1.000
_cell.length_c   1.000
_cell.angle_alpha   90.00
_cell.angle_beta   90.00
_cell.angle_gamma   90.00
#
_symmetry.space_group_name_H-M   'P 1'
#
loop_
_entity.id
_entity.type
_entity.pdbx_description
1 polymer ?
#
loop_
_entity_poly.entity_id
_entity_poly.type
_entity_poly.pdbx_seq_one_letter_code
_entity_poly.pdbx_strand_id
1 'polypeptide(L)'
;AQQMSAFSVQFARFDAFQHRRSCTMFLVPEPADEIVRLHSVLLEHLSDYDDTARFAGGFHPHLSVGQFQHHSLQTEQQRLQTEWQPIQCEITTLSLIYRSPETDDQFVVAEQFPFQTRS
;
A
#
# COMPACT_ATOMS: atom_id res chain seq x y z
N ALA A 1 -10.89 4.30 -13.63
CA ALA A 1 -10.64 2.84 -13.59
C ALA A 1 -10.66 2.14 -14.96
N GLN A 2 -11.46 2.58 -15.94
CA GLN A 2 -11.52 1.97 -17.30
C GLN A 2 -10.23 2.05 -18.15
N GLN A 3 -9.11 2.57 -17.63
CA GLN A 3 -7.86 2.76 -18.36
C GLN A 3 -6.68 1.95 -17.80
N MET A 4 -6.91 1.13 -16.77
CA MET A 4 -5.85 0.30 -16.19
C MET A 4 -6.11 -1.18 -16.42
N SER A 5 -5.06 -1.87 -16.86
CA SER A 5 -5.01 -3.32 -16.92
C SER A 5 -4.52 -3.89 -15.60
N ALA A 6 -4.92 -5.12 -15.28
CA ALA A 6 -4.33 -5.86 -14.16
C ALA A 6 -2.80 -5.89 -14.28
N PHE A 7 -2.10 -5.91 -13.15
CA PHE A 7 -0.65 -5.93 -13.10
C PHE A 7 -0.11 -6.76 -11.93
N SER A 8 1.05 -7.38 -12.11
CA SER A 8 1.68 -8.18 -11.07
C SER A 8 2.61 -7.33 -10.21
N VAL A 9 2.64 -7.64 -8.92
CA VAL A 9 3.62 -7.12 -7.96
C VAL A 9 4.15 -8.25 -7.10
N GLN A 10 5.38 -8.07 -6.63
CA GLN A 10 6.01 -8.94 -5.64
C GLN A 10 6.31 -8.15 -4.38
N PHE A 11 6.05 -8.77 -3.22
CA PHE A 11 6.38 -8.24 -1.91
C PHE A 11 7.47 -9.12 -1.28
N ALA A 12 8.74 -8.77 -1.54
CA ALA A 12 9.90 -9.54 -1.10
C ALA A 12 10.65 -8.91 0.08
N ARG A 13 10.54 -7.60 0.23
CA ARG A 13 11.40 -6.81 1.10
C ARG A 13 10.59 -6.04 2.13
N PHE A 14 11.04 -6.08 3.38
CA PHE A 14 10.53 -5.21 4.45
C PHE A 14 11.31 -3.90 4.51
N ASP A 15 10.59 -2.83 4.81
CA ASP A 15 11.12 -1.52 5.16
C ASP A 15 10.25 -0.91 6.27
N ALA A 16 10.60 0.29 6.75
CA ALA A 16 9.86 0.90 7.85
C ALA A 16 9.86 2.43 7.85
N PHE A 17 8.75 3.00 8.28
CA PHE A 17 8.65 4.41 8.66
C PHE A 17 8.86 4.57 10.15
N GLN A 18 9.64 5.58 10.53
CA GLN A 18 9.77 5.97 11.93
C GLN A 18 8.82 7.12 12.23
N HIS A 19 7.97 6.93 13.24
CA HIS A 19 7.11 7.98 13.79
C HIS A 19 7.64 8.39 15.17
N ARG A 20 6.96 9.34 15.83
CA ARG A 20 7.44 9.88 17.11
C ARG A 20 7.45 8.85 18.26
N ARG A 21 6.56 7.85 18.23
CA ARG A 21 6.35 6.90 19.34
C ARG A 21 6.45 5.43 18.91
N SER A 22 6.49 5.16 17.62
CA SER A 22 6.44 3.83 17.04
C SER A 22 7.03 3.85 15.64
N CYS A 23 7.23 2.66 15.10
CA CYS A 23 7.57 2.44 13.71
C CYS A 23 6.43 1.70 13.02
N THR A 24 6.17 1.99 11.76
CA THR A 24 5.31 1.16 10.91
C THR A 24 6.21 0.35 9.98
N MET A 25 6.19 -0.98 10.11
CA MET A 25 6.88 -1.86 9.17
C MET A 25 5.94 -2.18 8.02
N PHE A 26 6.49 -2.28 6.82
CA PHE A 26 5.73 -2.54 5.61
C PHE A 26 6.53 -3.35 4.60
N LEU A 27 5.82 -3.95 3.65
CA LEU A 27 6.40 -4.60 2.49
C LEU A 27 6.46 -3.63 1.31
N VAL A 28 7.55 -3.67 0.57
CA VAL A 28 7.76 -2.86 -0.63
C VAL A 28 7.26 -3.64 -1.86
N PRO A 29 6.34 -3.08 -2.67
CA PRO A 29 5.92 -3.69 -3.93
C PRO A 29 6.99 -3.50 -5.01
N GLU A 30 7.31 -4.57 -5.73
CA GLU A 30 8.27 -4.57 -6.84
C GLU A 30 7.67 -5.30 -8.06
N PRO A 31 7.54 -4.66 -9.25
CA PRO A 31 7.77 -3.24 -9.52
C PRO A 31 6.69 -2.35 -8.89
N ALA A 32 7.05 -1.09 -8.58
CA ALA A 32 6.13 -0.12 -8.01
C ALA A 32 5.43 0.77 -9.07
N ASP A 33 5.92 0.76 -10.31
CA ASP A 33 5.56 1.74 -11.35
C ASP A 33 4.06 1.79 -11.64
N GLU A 34 3.39 0.64 -11.72
CA GLU A 34 1.95 0.58 -12.00
C GLU A 34 1.11 1.11 -10.83
N ILE A 35 1.59 0.95 -9.58
CA ILE A 35 0.92 1.53 -8.41
C ILE A 35 1.11 3.05 -8.39
N VAL A 36 2.31 3.54 -8.73
CA VAL A 36 2.59 4.99 -8.85
C VAL A 36 1.76 5.61 -9.98
N ARG A 37 1.63 4.91 -11.11
CA ARG A 37 0.78 5.32 -12.23
C ARG A 37 -0.70 5.35 -11.83
N LEU A 38 -1.19 4.33 -11.11
CA LEU A 38 -2.55 4.32 -10.58
C LEU A 38 -2.80 5.54 -9.69
N HIS A 39 -1.86 5.85 -8.77
CA HIS A 39 -1.95 7.03 -7.91
C HIS A 39 -2.02 8.34 -8.71
N SER A 40 -1.19 8.47 -9.75
CA SER A 40 -1.20 9.65 -10.63
C SER A 40 -2.56 9.84 -11.33
N VAL A 41 -3.11 8.76 -11.90
CA VAL A 41 -4.45 8.78 -12.54
C VAL A 41 -5.55 9.15 -11.52
N LEU A 42 -5.44 8.66 -10.28
CA LEU A 42 -6.41 9.04 -9.24
C LEU A 42 -6.33 10.53 -8.92
N LEU A 43 -5.13 11.11 -8.80
CA LEU A 43 -4.96 12.54 -8.53
C LEU A 43 -5.44 13.45 -9.65
N GLU A 44 -5.32 13.03 -10.91
CA GLU A 44 -5.88 13.77 -12.05
C GLU A 44 -7.41 13.93 -11.95
N HIS A 45 -8.10 12.93 -11.37
CA HIS A 45 -9.55 12.94 -11.21
C HIS A 45 -10.02 13.43 -9.82
N LEU A 46 -9.15 13.35 -8.82
CA LEU A 46 -9.43 13.63 -7.40
C LEU A 46 -8.40 14.62 -6.85
N SER A 47 -8.23 15.75 -7.54
CA SER A 47 -7.16 16.72 -7.26
C SER A 47 -7.19 17.29 -5.84
N ASP A 48 -8.36 17.31 -5.20
CA ASP A 48 -8.51 17.80 -3.83
C ASP A 48 -7.98 16.82 -2.76
N TYR A 49 -7.59 15.60 -3.16
CA TYR A 49 -7.12 14.52 -2.28
C TYR A 49 -5.61 14.27 -2.44
N ASP A 50 -4.82 15.34 -2.43
CA ASP A 50 -3.39 15.34 -2.77
C ASP A 50 -2.42 15.20 -1.57
N ASP A 51 -2.94 14.90 -0.37
CA ASP A 51 -2.15 14.82 0.88
C ASP A 51 -0.89 13.94 0.74
N THR A 52 -1.02 12.80 0.05
CA THR A 52 0.08 11.85 -0.17
C THR A 52 1.09 12.34 -1.21
N ALA A 53 0.67 13.12 -2.21
CA ALA A 53 1.58 13.72 -3.18
C ALA A 53 2.36 14.90 -2.59
N ARG A 54 1.76 15.62 -1.64
CA ARG A 54 2.38 16.77 -0.97
C ARG A 54 3.38 16.38 0.12
N PHE A 55 3.41 15.10 0.51
CA PHE A 55 4.37 14.62 1.50
C PHE A 55 5.81 14.76 1.00
N ALA A 56 6.74 15.09 1.89
CA ALA A 56 8.15 15.18 1.55
C ALA A 56 8.68 13.78 1.17
N GLY A 57 8.93 13.56 -0.12
CA GLY A 57 9.25 12.25 -0.69
C GLY A 57 8.15 11.67 -1.60
N GLY A 58 7.01 12.35 -1.70
CA GLY A 58 5.88 11.96 -2.56
C GLY A 58 5.13 10.73 -2.06
N PHE A 59 4.31 10.17 -2.95
CA PHE A 59 3.59 8.93 -2.68
C PHE A 59 4.56 7.75 -2.59
N HIS A 60 4.50 7.04 -1.47
CA HIS A 60 5.32 5.87 -1.21
C HIS A 60 4.44 4.62 -1.18
N PRO A 61 4.35 3.84 -2.27
CA PRO A 61 3.51 2.64 -2.30
C PRO A 61 4.08 1.56 -1.37
N HIS A 62 3.24 1.02 -0.49
CA HIS A 62 3.64 0.01 0.49
C HIS A 62 2.44 -0.80 0.98
N LEU A 63 2.70 -1.96 1.59
CA LEU A 63 1.72 -2.74 2.32
C LEU A 63 2.13 -2.81 3.80
N SER A 64 1.47 -2.05 4.67
CA SER A 64 1.74 -2.08 6.12
C SER A 64 1.46 -3.46 6.69
N VAL A 65 2.39 -3.98 7.49
CA VAL A 65 2.28 -5.31 8.13
C VAL A 65 2.19 -5.24 9.65
N GLY A 66 2.51 -4.08 10.25
CA GLY A 66 2.39 -3.91 11.70
C GLY A 66 3.06 -2.66 12.22
N GLN A 67 2.79 -2.37 13.49
CA GLN A 67 3.45 -1.32 14.25
C GLN A 67 4.39 -1.93 15.30
N PHE A 68 5.57 -1.35 15.43
CA PHE A 68 6.66 -1.86 16.25
C PHE A 68 7.20 -0.76 17.15
N GLN A 69 7.82 -1.14 18.26
CA GLN A 69 8.57 -0.21 19.09
C GLN A 69 9.94 0.05 18.46
N HIS A 70 10.49 1.25 18.63
CA HIS A 70 11.78 1.62 18.01
C HIS A 70 12.90 0.64 18.35
N HIS A 71 12.96 0.18 19.60
CA HIS A 71 14.04 -0.69 20.07
C HIS A 71 13.96 -2.12 19.52
N SER A 72 12.78 -2.58 19.10
CA SER A 72 12.59 -3.93 18.55
C SER A 72 12.59 -3.97 17.03
N LEU A 73 12.43 -2.81 16.36
CA LEU A 73 12.25 -2.73 14.90
C LEU A 73 13.32 -3.52 14.14
N GLN A 74 14.60 -3.27 14.41
CA GLN A 74 15.70 -3.90 13.65
C GLN A 74 15.72 -5.42 13.82
N THR A 75 15.55 -5.90 15.05
CA THR A 75 15.52 -7.35 15.36
C THR A 75 14.34 -8.03 14.68
N GLU A 76 13.14 -7.46 14.78
CA GLU A 76 11.95 -8.04 14.16
C GLU A 76 12.01 -7.97 12.63
N GLN A 77 12.51 -6.87 12.06
CA GLN A 77 12.67 -6.75 10.61
C GLN A 77 13.64 -7.80 10.08
N GLN A 78 14.78 -8.00 10.74
CA GLN A 78 15.76 -9.02 10.33
C GLN A 78 15.19 -10.44 10.44
N ARG A 79 14.51 -10.75 11.55
CA ARG A 79 13.87 -12.06 11.76
C ARG A 79 12.83 -12.33 10.68
N LEU A 80 11.90 -11.40 10.47
CA LEU A 80 10.85 -11.51 9.46
C LEU A 80 11.46 -11.63 8.06
N GLN A 81 12.43 -10.78 7.69
CA GLN A 81 13.07 -10.83 6.38
C GLN A 81 13.78 -12.17 6.10
N THR A 82 14.32 -12.82 7.13
CA THR A 82 14.99 -14.13 7.01
C THR A 82 13.99 -15.27 6.82
N GLU A 83 12.84 -15.21 7.48
CA GLU A 83 11.80 -16.23 7.42
C GLU A 83 10.81 -16.01 6.27
N TRP A 84 10.83 -14.83 5.66
CA TRP A 84 9.84 -14.42 4.66
C TRP A 84 9.98 -15.17 3.35
N GLN A 85 8.85 -15.67 2.86
CA GLN A 85 8.71 -16.12 1.49
C GLN A 85 8.05 -15.01 0.69
N PRO A 86 8.69 -14.51 -0.39
CA PRO A 86 8.10 -13.45 -1.20
C PRO A 86 6.70 -13.82 -1.71
N ILE A 87 5.78 -12.87 -1.59
CA ILE A 87 4.42 -13.03 -2.11
C ILE A 87 4.35 -12.36 -3.46
N GLN A 88 3.94 -13.12 -4.48
CA GLN A 88 3.61 -12.57 -5.80
C GLN A 88 2.10 -12.59 -5.97
N CYS A 89 1.52 -11.45 -6.36
CA CYS A 89 0.09 -11.35 -6.61
C CYS A 89 -0.20 -10.51 -7.85
N GLU A 90 -1.38 -10.73 -8.41
CA GLU A 90 -1.95 -9.89 -9.45
C GLU A 90 -2.94 -8.91 -8.81
N ILE A 91 -2.74 -7.62 -9.07
CA ILE A 91 -3.66 -6.57 -8.66
C ILE A 91 -4.70 -6.42 -9.76
N THR A 92 -5.94 -6.80 -9.44
CA THR A 92 -7.05 -6.86 -10.41
C THR A 92 -8.16 -5.87 -10.12
N THR A 93 -8.18 -5.25 -8.95
CA THR A 93 -9.31 -4.44 -8.49
C THR A 93 -8.82 -3.29 -7.61
N LEU A 94 -9.39 -2.11 -7.81
CA LEU A 94 -9.33 -0.99 -6.87
C LEU A 94 -10.60 -0.99 -6.02
N SER A 95 -10.47 -0.90 -4.69
CA SER A 95 -11.62 -0.82 -3.78
C SER A 95 -11.71 0.56 -3.15
N LEU A 96 -12.90 1.17 -3.16
CA LEU A 96 -13.22 2.31 -2.31
C LEU A 96 -13.62 1.78 -0.94
N ILE A 97 -12.92 2.22 0.10
CA ILE A 97 -13.17 1.81 1.49
C ILE A 97 -13.50 3.01 2.36
N TYR A 98 -14.28 2.79 3.41
CA TYR A 98 -14.60 3.79 4.42
C TYR A 98 -14.69 3.17 5.82
N ARG A 99 -14.65 4.02 6.84
CA ARG A 99 -15.00 3.65 8.22
C ARG A 99 -16.16 4.51 8.68
N SER A 100 -17.02 3.95 9.50
CA SER A 100 -18.12 4.65 10.15
C SER A 100 -18.00 4.55 11.67
N PRO A 101 -18.68 5.39 12.46
CA PRO A 101 -18.70 5.25 13.93
C PRO A 101 -19.19 3.88 14.42
N GLU A 102 -20.01 3.20 13.62
CA GLU A 102 -20.53 1.86 13.92
C GLU A 102 -19.51 0.74 13.62
N THR A 103 -18.48 1.05 12.82
CA THR A 103 -17.45 0.12 12.35
C THR A 103 -16.05 0.67 12.65
N ASP A 104 -15.86 1.37 13.78
CA ASP A 104 -14.70 2.23 14.05
C ASP A 104 -13.33 1.53 13.87
N ASP A 105 -13.29 0.23 14.13
CA ASP A 105 -12.11 -0.63 14.00
C ASP A 105 -11.96 -1.31 12.62
N GLN A 106 -12.95 -1.22 11.73
CA GLN A 106 -13.01 -1.96 10.46
C GLN A 106 -13.30 -1.06 9.26
N PHE A 107 -12.54 -1.29 8.18
CA PHE A 107 -12.89 -0.73 6.88
C PHE A 107 -13.98 -1.57 6.21
N VAL A 108 -14.99 -0.89 5.67
CA VAL A 108 -16.02 -1.49 4.81
C VAL A 108 -15.72 -1.12 3.37
N VAL A 109 -15.88 -2.09 2.45
CA VAL A 109 -15.80 -1.85 1.01
C VAL A 109 -17.11 -1.23 0.55
N ALA A 110 -17.07 0.01 0.07
CA ALA A 110 -18.22 0.69 -0.53
C ALA A 110 -18.42 0.27 -1.99
N GLU A 111 -17.34 0.30 -2.77
CA GLU A 111 -17.35 0.01 -4.20
C GLU A 111 -16.07 -0.70 -4.63
N GLN A 112 -16.15 -1.44 -5.73
CA GLN A 112 -15.02 -2.11 -6.36
C GLN A 112 -14.99 -1.77 -7.84
N PHE A 113 -13.80 -1.46 -8.33
CA PHE A 113 -13.51 -1.11 -9.70
C PHE A 113 -12.52 -2.13 -10.28
N PRO A 114 -13.02 -3.18 -10.95
CA PRO A 114 -12.15 -4.14 -11.62
C PRO A 114 -11.31 -3.46 -12.70
N PHE A 115 -10.05 -3.88 -12.80
CA PHE A 115 -9.17 -3.53 -13.91
C PHE A 115 -9.47 -4.40 -15.12
N GLN A 116 -9.08 -3.92 -16.30
CA GLN A 116 -9.21 -4.70 -17.52
C GLN A 116 -8.28 -5.92 -17.47
N THR A 117 -8.79 -7.08 -17.84
CA THR A 117 -7.97 -8.28 -18.01
C THR A 117 -6.98 -8.04 -19.15
N ARG A 118 -5.71 -8.42 -18.97
CA ARG A 118 -4.75 -8.42 -20.09
C ARG A 118 -5.18 -9.51 -21.09
N SER A 119 -5.53 -9.12 -22.31
CA SER A 119 -5.81 -10.02 -23.44
C SER A 119 -4.53 -10.55 -24.07
#